data_AF-A0A819ECX2-F1
#
_entry.id   AF-A0A819ECX2-F1
#
_cell.length_a   1.000
_cell.length_b   1.000
_cell.length_c   1.000
_cell.angle_alpha   90.00
_cell.angle_beta   90.00
_cell.angle_gamma   90.00
#
_symmetry.space_group_name_H-M   'P 1'
#
loop_
_entity.id
_entity.type
_entity.pdbx_description
1 polymer ?
#
loop_
_entity_poly.entity_id
_entity_poly.type
_entity_poly.pdbx_seq_one_letter_code
_entity_poly.pdbx_strand_id
1 'polypeptide(L)'
;MTIQLIEGGCGCEDWCRKNGKQYGICGDGHTCICSSESITDPEKGCGCGAWCLKEGYAGGICGDGHTCICLSKTNKKNDEYIRGQYKLTIINNIGSDFNETMRLCVIDSYFQIYPQIQQRFNKGARKNLTNMNFVIGGIFRLANDEIIISATHLKDYPISTGVLTHEMMHIVQSYSGGQPGWLVEGIADYVRWKYGQDKVGGGWQLPDFNREQRYTNSYRVTARFLVWLERKVQSNIVNRLDQGLRQN
;
A
#
# COMPACT_ATOMS: atom_id res chain seq x y z
N MET A 1 33.18 5.75 2.00
CA MET A 1 31.73 5.87 1.78
C MET A 1 31.03 5.30 3.00
N THR A 2 30.37 6.13 3.81
CA THR A 2 29.67 5.69 5.03
C THR A 2 28.19 5.58 4.71
N ILE A 3 27.70 4.35 4.56
CA ILE A 3 26.29 4.06 4.26
C ILE A 3 25.55 3.92 5.59
N GLN A 4 24.44 4.63 5.73
CA GLN A 4 23.58 4.58 6.92
C GLN A 4 22.27 3.89 6.55
N LEU A 5 21.90 2.84 7.28
CA LEU A 5 20.69 2.05 7.09
C LEU A 5 19.64 2.50 8.10
N ILE A 6 18.44 2.86 7.65
CA ILE A 6 17.38 3.44 8.50
C ILE A 6 16.04 2.85 8.07
N GLU A 7 15.14 2.45 8.97
CA GLU A 7 13.88 1.80 8.56
C GLU A 7 12.90 2.78 7.85
N GLY A 8 12.52 2.52 6.58
CA GLY A 8 11.48 3.19 5.79
C GLY A 8 11.05 2.42 4.53
N GLY A 9 9.73 2.47 4.21
CA GLY A 9 9.14 1.99 2.94
C GLY A 9 9.08 3.08 1.86
N CYS A 10 8.33 2.86 0.77
CA CYS A 10 8.27 3.75 -0.41
C CYS A 10 8.21 5.24 -0.03
N GLY A 11 9.25 6.01 -0.39
CA GLY A 11 9.48 7.39 0.08
C GLY A 11 10.93 7.70 0.48
N CYS A 12 11.85 6.74 0.32
CA CYS A 12 13.24 6.89 0.73
C CYS A 12 13.98 8.07 0.09
N GLU A 13 13.69 8.42 -1.16
CA GLU A 13 14.37 9.55 -1.81
C GLU A 13 14.02 10.89 -1.14
N ASP A 14 12.74 11.17 -0.93
CA ASP A 14 12.28 12.38 -0.24
C ASP A 14 12.71 12.41 1.23
N TRP A 15 12.69 11.25 1.89
CA TRP A 15 13.17 11.11 3.27
C TRP A 15 14.68 11.40 3.36
N CYS A 16 15.50 10.83 2.47
CA CYS A 16 16.94 11.07 2.43
C CYS A 16 17.26 12.55 2.13
N ARG A 17 16.50 13.19 1.22
CA ARG A 17 16.64 14.63 0.93
C ARG A 17 16.34 15.51 2.13
N LYS A 18 15.27 15.21 2.88
CA LYS A 18 14.96 15.92 4.14
C LYS A 18 16.03 15.72 5.22
N ASN A 19 16.81 14.64 5.14
CA ASN A 19 17.90 14.32 6.07
C ASN A 19 19.30 14.64 5.49
N GLY A 20 19.39 15.55 4.51
CA GLY A 20 20.67 16.10 4.03
C GLY A 20 21.46 15.18 3.09
N LYS A 21 20.82 14.19 2.49
CA LYS A 21 21.40 13.28 1.49
C LYS A 21 20.72 13.49 0.14
N GLN A 22 21.50 13.51 -0.94
CA GLN A 22 20.99 13.87 -2.26
C GLN A 22 20.17 12.74 -2.91
N TYR A 23 20.47 11.48 -2.55
CA TYR A 23 19.88 10.28 -3.13
C TYR A 23 19.42 9.31 -2.02
N GLY A 24 18.32 8.60 -2.27
CA GLY A 24 17.77 7.61 -1.35
C GLY A 24 17.07 6.46 -2.09
N ILE A 25 17.37 5.22 -1.71
CA ILE A 25 16.73 4.00 -2.27
C ILE A 25 16.19 3.10 -1.16
N CYS A 26 15.23 2.24 -1.47
CA CYS A 26 14.70 1.25 -0.54
C CYS A 26 15.59 0.00 -0.49
N GLY A 27 16.23 -0.27 0.65
CA GLY A 27 16.89 -1.53 0.98
C GLY A 27 15.95 -2.55 1.60
N ASP A 28 16.50 -3.73 1.94
CA ASP A 28 15.76 -4.85 2.50
C ASP A 28 15.06 -4.52 3.83
N GLY A 29 13.92 -5.16 4.07
CA GLY A 29 13.21 -5.08 5.35
C GLY A 29 12.57 -3.71 5.64
N HIS A 30 12.25 -2.93 4.60
CA HIS A 30 11.84 -1.53 4.72
C HIS A 30 12.96 -0.69 5.32
N THR A 31 14.15 -0.67 4.72
CA THR A 31 15.19 0.30 5.07
C THR A 31 15.39 1.31 3.94
N CYS A 32 15.73 2.55 4.25
CA CYS A 32 16.20 3.56 3.32
C CYS A 32 17.72 3.61 3.36
N ILE A 33 18.33 3.48 2.19
CA ILE A 33 19.77 3.65 1.96
C ILE A 33 19.95 5.05 1.39
N CYS A 34 20.58 5.94 2.16
CA CYS A 34 20.83 7.32 1.74
C CYS A 34 22.29 7.54 1.32
N SER A 35 22.50 8.31 0.25
CA SER A 35 23.83 8.66 -0.25
C SER A 35 23.92 10.13 -0.68
N SER A 36 25.13 10.68 -0.57
CA SER A 36 25.48 12.01 -1.10
C SER A 36 25.95 11.95 -2.57
N GLU A 37 26.21 10.75 -3.09
CA GLU A 37 26.63 10.49 -4.48
C GLU A 37 25.57 9.62 -5.19
N SER A 38 25.46 9.73 -6.52
CA SER A 38 24.44 9.03 -7.30
C SER A 38 24.50 7.51 -7.08
N ILE A 39 23.39 6.93 -6.61
CA ILE A 39 23.28 5.49 -6.40
C ILE A 39 22.81 4.86 -7.71
N THR A 40 23.75 4.33 -8.50
CA THR A 40 23.45 3.66 -9.80
C THR A 40 23.64 2.15 -9.71
N ASP A 41 23.57 1.56 -8.52
CA ASP A 41 23.89 0.15 -8.30
C ASP A 41 22.64 -0.75 -8.39
N PRO A 42 22.47 -1.52 -9.48
CA PRO A 42 21.34 -2.44 -9.65
C PRO A 42 21.40 -3.66 -8.71
N GLU A 43 22.52 -3.93 -8.04
CA GLU A 43 22.66 -5.12 -7.17
C GLU A 43 22.07 -4.92 -5.76
N LYS A 44 21.65 -3.70 -5.39
CA LYS A 44 21.26 -3.33 -4.01
C LYS A 44 19.78 -2.99 -3.79
N GLY A 45 18.89 -3.52 -4.62
CA GLY A 45 17.45 -3.48 -4.36
C GLY A 45 16.81 -2.14 -4.77
N CYS A 46 15.96 -2.22 -5.77
CA CYS A 46 14.91 -1.25 -6.10
C CYS A 46 15.28 0.14 -6.64
N GLY A 47 16.31 0.20 -7.50
CA GLY A 47 16.47 1.23 -8.55
C GLY A 47 15.78 0.89 -9.89
N CYS A 48 15.06 -0.24 -9.97
CA CYS A 48 14.56 -0.80 -11.23
C CYS A 48 13.60 0.12 -11.98
N GLY A 49 12.75 0.88 -11.27
CA GLY A 49 11.85 1.85 -11.90
C GLY A 49 12.62 2.93 -12.66
N ALA A 50 13.54 3.62 -11.98
CA ALA A 50 14.36 4.67 -12.56
C ALA A 50 15.28 4.16 -13.67
N TRP A 51 15.87 2.96 -13.49
CA TRP A 51 16.73 2.33 -14.49
C TRP A 51 15.95 1.96 -15.76
N CYS A 52 14.84 1.22 -15.64
CA CYS A 52 14.02 0.86 -16.79
C CYS A 52 13.47 2.10 -17.52
N LEU A 53 13.14 3.18 -16.80
CA LEU A 53 12.73 4.44 -17.43
C LEU A 53 13.85 5.08 -18.26
N LYS A 54 15.09 5.08 -17.75
CA LYS A 54 16.27 5.57 -18.48
C LYS A 54 16.54 4.77 -19.75
N GLU A 55 16.30 3.45 -19.71
CA GLU A 55 16.43 2.54 -20.85
C GLU A 55 15.21 2.58 -21.81
N GLY A 56 14.28 3.52 -21.63
CA GLY A 56 13.19 3.79 -22.57
C GLY A 56 11.92 2.95 -22.36
N TYR A 57 11.87 2.14 -21.30
CA TYR A 57 10.70 1.36 -20.90
C TYR A 57 9.67 2.24 -20.17
N ALA A 58 8.49 1.71 -19.89
CA ALA A 58 7.41 2.42 -19.21
C ALA A 58 7.63 2.52 -17.70
N GLY A 59 8.50 1.70 -17.14
CA GLY A 59 8.74 1.56 -15.70
C GLY A 59 9.44 0.24 -15.42
N GLY A 60 9.74 -0.05 -14.16
CA GLY A 60 10.44 -1.26 -13.76
C GLY A 60 10.16 -1.65 -12.32
N ILE A 61 10.07 -2.95 -12.06
CA ILE A 61 9.80 -3.50 -10.73
C ILE A 61 10.90 -4.50 -10.33
N CYS A 62 11.10 -4.67 -9.03
CA CYS A 62 12.07 -5.63 -8.48
C CYS A 62 11.49 -7.05 -8.57
N GLY A 63 12.12 -7.91 -9.37
CA GLY A 63 11.89 -9.36 -9.44
C GLY A 63 12.67 -10.11 -8.36
N ASP A 64 12.50 -11.43 -8.37
CA ASP A 64 13.21 -12.31 -7.44
C ASP A 64 14.73 -12.24 -7.69
N GLY A 65 15.52 -12.25 -6.61
CA GLY A 65 16.99 -12.19 -6.70
C GLY A 65 17.57 -10.88 -7.22
N HIS A 66 16.92 -9.74 -6.93
CA HIS A 66 17.37 -8.39 -7.34
C HIS A 66 17.37 -8.13 -8.86
N THR A 67 16.60 -8.92 -9.63
CA THR A 67 16.44 -8.69 -11.07
C THR A 67 15.46 -7.54 -11.36
N CYS A 68 15.72 -6.72 -12.37
CA CYS A 68 14.77 -5.68 -12.79
C CYS A 68 13.85 -6.21 -13.90
N ILE A 69 12.54 -6.18 -13.65
CA ILE A 69 11.53 -6.49 -14.66
C ILE A 69 11.04 -5.16 -15.25
N CYS A 70 11.44 -4.86 -16.48
CA CYS A 70 11.02 -3.64 -17.18
C CYS A 70 9.67 -3.81 -17.86
N LEU A 71 8.78 -2.84 -17.65
CA LEU A 71 7.42 -2.81 -18.18
C LEU A 71 7.43 -2.12 -19.55
N SER A 72 6.81 -2.72 -20.56
CA SER A 72 6.70 -2.09 -21.89
C SER A 72 5.67 -0.95 -21.88
N LYS A 73 5.87 0.04 -22.76
CA LYS A 73 4.91 1.14 -22.94
C LYS A 73 3.68 0.62 -23.68
N THR A 74 2.58 0.38 -22.96
CA THR A 74 1.30 0.06 -23.56
C THR A 74 0.40 1.29 -23.55
N ASN A 75 -0.04 1.72 -24.74
CA ASN A 75 -1.06 2.77 -24.93
C ASN A 75 -2.49 2.24 -24.63
N LYS A 76 -2.64 1.34 -23.66
CA LYS A 76 -3.94 0.72 -23.36
C LYS A 76 -4.61 1.47 -22.20
N LYS A 77 -5.92 1.71 -22.36
CA LYS A 77 -6.80 2.29 -21.32
C LYS A 77 -6.75 1.52 -19.99
N ASN A 78 -6.42 0.22 -20.08
CA ASN A 78 -6.26 -0.69 -18.96
C ASN A 78 -4.89 -1.38 -19.07
N ASP A 79 -4.08 -1.29 -18.02
CA ASP A 79 -2.82 -2.03 -17.90
C ASP A 79 -3.00 -3.20 -16.93
N GLU A 80 -2.55 -4.39 -17.31
CA GLU A 80 -2.58 -5.59 -16.46
C GLU A 80 -1.17 -5.95 -15.99
N TYR A 81 -1.06 -6.24 -14.69
CA TYR A 81 0.17 -6.64 -14.04
C TYR A 81 -0.05 -7.99 -13.35
N ILE A 82 0.86 -8.93 -13.55
CA ILE A 82 0.78 -10.28 -12.99
C ILE A 82 2.09 -10.60 -12.27
N ARG A 83 2.00 -11.09 -11.03
CA ARG A 83 3.13 -11.61 -10.26
C ARG A 83 2.72 -12.88 -9.52
N GLY A 84 3.31 -14.00 -9.94
CA GLY A 84 2.91 -15.32 -9.45
C GLY A 84 1.43 -15.57 -9.69
N GLN A 85 0.68 -15.84 -8.62
CA GLN A 85 -0.76 -16.11 -8.66
C GLN A 85 -1.65 -14.87 -8.52
N TYR A 86 -1.08 -13.67 -8.44
CA TYR A 86 -1.82 -12.42 -8.24
C TYR A 86 -1.87 -11.61 -9.54
N LYS A 87 -3.03 -11.02 -9.80
CA LYS A 87 -3.25 -10.09 -10.91
C LYS A 87 -3.82 -8.76 -10.42
N LEU A 88 -3.28 -7.66 -10.93
CA LEU A 88 -3.74 -6.29 -10.76
C LEU A 88 -4.10 -5.71 -12.13
N THR A 89 -5.27 -5.07 -12.24
CA THR A 89 -5.66 -4.33 -13.44
C THR A 89 -5.84 -2.87 -13.06
N ILE A 90 -5.07 -1.97 -13.67
CA ILE A 90 -5.20 -0.53 -13.49
C ILE A 90 -6.03 0.04 -14.63
N ILE A 91 -7.11 0.73 -14.28
CA ILE A 91 -7.98 1.46 -15.21
C ILE A 91 -7.67 2.94 -15.06
N ASN A 92 -7.02 3.51 -16.08
CA ASN A 92 -6.65 4.93 -16.08
C ASN A 92 -7.77 5.77 -16.71
N ASN A 93 -8.64 6.35 -15.87
CA ASN A 93 -9.65 7.32 -16.30
C ASN A 93 -9.25 8.79 -16.02
N ILE A 94 -7.99 9.05 -15.67
CA ILE A 94 -7.47 10.41 -15.44
C ILE A 94 -6.48 10.87 -16.53
N GLY A 95 -6.19 10.01 -17.51
CA GLY A 95 -5.33 10.34 -18.64
C GLY A 95 -3.87 10.59 -18.23
N SER A 96 -3.27 11.65 -18.75
CA SER A 96 -1.86 12.02 -18.49
C SER A 96 -1.58 12.44 -17.05
N ASP A 97 -2.61 12.71 -16.25
CA ASP A 97 -2.46 13.04 -14.83
C ASP A 97 -2.06 11.83 -13.98
N PHE A 98 -2.14 10.62 -14.55
CA PHE A 98 -1.61 9.42 -13.95
C PHE A 98 -0.08 9.38 -14.10
N ASN A 99 0.63 10.04 -13.17
CA ASN A 99 2.09 10.03 -13.16
C ASN A 99 2.61 8.61 -12.89
N GLU A 100 3.66 8.24 -13.63
CA GLU A 100 4.39 6.99 -13.50
C GLU A 100 4.78 6.60 -12.08
N THR A 101 5.23 7.57 -11.27
CA THR A 101 5.64 7.31 -9.89
C THR A 101 4.47 6.77 -9.08
N MET A 102 3.29 7.36 -9.26
CA MET A 102 2.05 6.94 -8.61
C MET A 102 1.62 5.55 -9.07
N ARG A 103 1.77 5.26 -10.37
CA ARG A 103 1.51 3.94 -10.95
C ARG A 103 2.38 2.86 -10.29
N LEU A 104 3.68 3.07 -10.24
CA LEU A 104 4.64 2.12 -9.65
C LEU A 104 4.38 1.93 -8.15
N CYS A 105 4.14 3.00 -7.39
CA CYS A 105 3.83 2.89 -5.96
C CYS A 105 2.58 2.04 -5.68
N VAL A 106 1.54 2.19 -6.50
CA VAL A 106 0.31 1.41 -6.36
C VAL A 106 0.54 -0.07 -6.69
N ILE A 107 1.26 -0.35 -7.78
CA ILE A 107 1.64 -1.70 -8.19
C ILE A 107 2.43 -2.39 -7.08
N ASP A 108 3.48 -1.74 -6.59
CA ASP A 108 4.35 -2.28 -5.54
C ASP A 108 3.57 -2.51 -4.24
N SER A 109 2.74 -1.54 -3.84
CA SER A 109 1.90 -1.68 -2.63
C SER A 109 0.97 -2.88 -2.72
N TYR A 110 0.31 -3.08 -3.87
CA TYR A 110 -0.56 -4.24 -4.07
C TYR A 110 0.22 -5.54 -3.94
N PHE A 111 1.29 -5.72 -4.72
CA PHE A 111 2.03 -6.98 -4.76
C PHE A 111 2.81 -7.27 -3.48
N GLN A 112 3.16 -6.25 -2.69
CA GLN A 112 3.81 -6.44 -1.40
C GLN A 112 2.79 -6.72 -0.28
N ILE A 113 1.67 -5.99 -0.23
CA ILE A 113 0.77 -5.98 0.93
C ILE A 113 -0.36 -7.00 0.77
N TYR A 114 -1.00 -7.05 -0.40
CA TYR A 114 -2.19 -7.88 -0.62
C TYR A 114 -1.97 -9.36 -0.29
N PRO A 115 -0.86 -10.00 -0.73
CA PRO A 115 -0.57 -11.40 -0.37
C PRO A 115 -0.48 -11.63 1.15
N GLN A 116 0.09 -10.69 1.90
CA GLN A 116 0.28 -10.81 3.34
C GLN A 116 -1.06 -10.74 4.08
N ILE A 117 -1.91 -9.77 3.73
CA ILE A 117 -3.21 -9.60 4.36
C ILE A 117 -4.16 -10.74 3.98
N GLN A 118 -4.13 -11.19 2.73
CA GLN A 118 -4.90 -12.35 2.25
C GLN A 118 -4.50 -13.61 3.03
N GLN A 119 -3.20 -13.90 3.13
CA GLN A 119 -2.69 -15.07 3.83
C GLN A 119 -3.09 -15.07 5.32
N ARG A 120 -3.09 -13.91 5.96
CA ARG A 120 -3.39 -13.78 7.39
C ARG A 120 -4.88 -13.88 7.69
N PHE A 121 -5.71 -13.18 6.93
CA PHE A 121 -7.11 -12.97 7.28
C PHE A 121 -8.04 -13.91 6.50
N ASN A 122 -7.86 -14.06 5.19
CA ASN A 122 -8.73 -14.87 4.36
C ASN A 122 -7.99 -15.48 3.17
N LYS A 123 -7.42 -16.68 3.34
CA LYS A 123 -6.70 -17.40 2.26
C LYS A 123 -7.59 -17.71 1.05
N GLY A 124 -8.91 -17.72 1.23
CA GLY A 124 -9.90 -17.91 0.17
C GLY A 124 -10.27 -16.63 -0.57
N ALA A 125 -9.82 -15.45 -0.10
CA ALA A 125 -10.05 -14.20 -0.81
C ALA A 125 -9.43 -14.25 -2.22
N ARG A 126 -10.09 -13.59 -3.16
CA ARG A 126 -9.73 -13.59 -4.58
C ARG A 126 -8.30 -13.08 -4.80
N LYS A 127 -7.58 -13.69 -5.73
CA LYS A 127 -6.19 -13.31 -6.09
C LYS A 127 -6.10 -12.51 -7.39
N ASN A 128 -7.13 -12.67 -8.20
CA ASN A 128 -7.35 -12.02 -9.48
C ASN A 128 -8.63 -11.20 -9.31
N LEU A 129 -8.71 -9.96 -9.81
CA LEU A 129 -9.84 -9.02 -9.71
C LEU A 129 -9.66 -7.90 -8.68
N THR A 130 -8.50 -7.24 -8.67
CA THR A 130 -8.48 -5.85 -8.19
C THR A 130 -8.40 -4.95 -9.39
N ASN A 131 -9.54 -4.42 -9.83
CA ASN A 131 -9.58 -3.30 -10.75
C ASN A 131 -9.33 -2.05 -9.91
N MET A 132 -8.23 -1.34 -10.16
CA MET A 132 -7.98 -0.05 -9.53
C MET A 132 -8.34 1.05 -10.52
N ASN A 133 -9.46 1.72 -10.24
CA ASN A 133 -10.05 2.72 -11.10
C ASN A 133 -9.69 4.11 -10.59
N PHE A 134 -8.80 4.79 -11.31
CA PHE A 134 -8.36 6.13 -10.95
C PHE A 134 -9.32 7.16 -11.52
N VAL A 135 -9.86 8.01 -10.65
CA VAL A 135 -10.84 9.05 -11.01
C VAL A 135 -10.39 10.43 -10.53
N ILE A 136 -10.84 11.48 -11.23
CA ILE A 136 -10.64 12.87 -10.81
C ILE A 136 -11.68 13.19 -9.72
N GLY A 137 -11.22 13.63 -8.54
CA GLY A 137 -12.08 13.86 -7.39
C GLY A 137 -12.58 12.58 -6.70
N GLY A 138 -13.34 12.74 -5.61
CA GLY A 138 -13.91 11.63 -4.83
C GLY A 138 -13.02 11.11 -3.70
N ILE A 139 -13.53 10.10 -2.99
CA ILE A 139 -12.84 9.38 -1.90
C ILE A 139 -12.43 7.99 -2.36
N PHE A 140 -11.38 7.44 -1.74
CA PHE A 140 -11.04 6.03 -1.88
C PHE A 140 -12.20 5.18 -1.36
N ARG A 141 -12.56 4.14 -2.12
CA ARG A 141 -13.58 3.17 -1.72
C ARG A 141 -13.53 1.92 -2.60
N LEU A 142 -13.97 0.78 -2.07
CA LEU A 142 -14.36 -0.38 -2.85
C LEU A 142 -15.79 -0.22 -3.38
N ALA A 143 -15.99 -0.35 -4.69
CA ALA A 143 -17.31 -0.33 -5.33
C ALA A 143 -17.32 -1.22 -6.57
N ASN A 144 -18.36 -2.05 -6.75
CA ASN A 144 -18.50 -2.97 -7.89
C ASN A 144 -17.24 -3.82 -8.15
N ASP A 145 -16.63 -4.32 -7.08
CA ASP A 145 -15.36 -5.06 -7.12
C ASP A 145 -14.13 -4.27 -7.61
N GLU A 146 -14.24 -2.96 -7.76
CA GLU A 146 -13.16 -2.05 -8.11
C GLU A 146 -12.76 -1.18 -6.91
N ILE A 147 -11.46 -1.02 -6.67
CA ILE A 147 -10.98 0.03 -5.77
C ILE A 147 -10.97 1.33 -6.58
N ILE A 148 -11.85 2.26 -6.21
CA ILE A 148 -11.87 3.60 -6.76
C ILE A 148 -10.82 4.41 -6.03
N ILE A 149 -9.90 5.00 -6.78
CA ILE A 149 -8.75 5.74 -6.27
C ILE A 149 -8.87 7.21 -6.71
N SER A 150 -8.84 8.12 -5.74
CA SER A 150 -8.92 9.56 -6.01
C SER A 150 -7.55 10.10 -6.42
N ALA A 151 -7.43 10.48 -7.70
CA ALA A 151 -6.21 11.09 -8.23
C ALA A 151 -5.88 12.42 -7.54
N THR A 152 -6.90 13.20 -7.16
CA THR A 152 -6.72 14.46 -6.43
C THR A 152 -6.04 14.22 -5.09
N HIS A 153 -6.49 13.20 -4.35
CA HIS A 153 -5.87 12.85 -3.07
C HIS A 153 -4.45 12.31 -3.23
N LEU A 154 -4.15 11.59 -4.31
CA LEU A 154 -2.78 11.15 -4.60
C LEU A 154 -1.86 12.27 -5.11
N LYS A 155 -2.39 13.37 -5.69
CA LYS A 155 -1.56 14.55 -6.00
C LYS A 155 -1.04 15.21 -4.71
N ASP A 156 -1.90 15.31 -3.70
CA ASP A 156 -1.54 15.92 -2.41
C ASP A 156 -0.75 14.95 -1.51
N TYR A 157 -0.99 13.64 -1.67
CA TYR A 157 -0.37 12.57 -0.89
C TYR A 157 0.04 11.40 -1.81
N PRO A 158 1.09 11.55 -2.64
CA PRO A 158 1.51 10.55 -3.63
C PRO A 158 1.95 9.22 -3.01
N ILE A 159 2.19 9.19 -1.71
CA ILE A 159 2.66 8.03 -0.93
C ILE A 159 1.50 7.37 -0.13
N SER A 160 0.24 7.77 -0.31
CA SER A 160 -0.95 7.31 0.47
C SER A 160 -1.39 5.84 0.21
N THR A 161 -0.42 4.94 0.17
CA THR A 161 -0.52 3.48 0.01
C THR A 161 -1.26 2.78 1.16
N GLY A 162 -1.37 3.44 2.31
CA GLY A 162 -2.11 2.97 3.46
C GLY A 162 -3.61 3.14 3.28
N VAL A 163 -4.09 4.17 2.58
CA VAL A 163 -5.50 4.21 2.14
C VAL A 163 -5.76 3.05 1.17
N LEU A 164 -4.84 2.80 0.24
CA LEU A 164 -4.95 1.62 -0.62
C LEU A 164 -4.97 0.31 0.19
N THR A 165 -4.17 0.22 1.26
CA THR A 165 -4.14 -0.93 2.18
C THR A 165 -5.47 -1.12 2.90
N HIS A 166 -6.14 -0.04 3.29
CA HIS A 166 -7.49 -0.06 3.85
C HIS A 166 -8.47 -0.68 2.84
N GLU A 167 -8.49 -0.17 1.61
CA GLU A 167 -9.39 -0.68 0.56
C GLU A 167 -9.11 -2.13 0.16
N MET A 168 -7.82 -2.51 0.11
CA MET A 168 -7.41 -3.90 -0.11
C MET A 168 -7.94 -4.82 0.99
N MET A 169 -8.05 -4.35 2.23
CA MET A 169 -8.63 -5.15 3.32
C MET A 169 -10.11 -5.41 3.08
N HIS A 170 -10.90 -4.47 2.54
CA HIS A 170 -12.30 -4.73 2.23
C HIS A 170 -12.50 -5.88 1.22
N ILE A 171 -11.57 -6.06 0.28
CA ILE A 171 -11.58 -7.22 -0.63
C ILE A 171 -11.34 -8.52 0.16
N VAL A 172 -10.41 -8.51 1.11
CA VAL A 172 -10.09 -9.69 1.95
C VAL A 172 -11.23 -10.01 2.92
N GLN A 173 -11.88 -8.98 3.46
CA GLN A 173 -13.06 -9.09 4.31
C GLN A 173 -14.17 -9.83 3.56
N SER A 174 -14.54 -9.38 2.35
CA SER A 174 -15.57 -10.02 1.51
C SER A 174 -16.84 -10.37 2.30
N TYR A 175 -17.24 -9.50 3.23
CA TYR A 175 -18.39 -9.73 4.09
C TYR A 175 -19.70 -9.68 3.28
N SER A 176 -20.70 -10.46 3.68
CA SER A 176 -22.01 -10.61 3.00
C SER A 176 -22.93 -9.39 3.14
N GLY A 177 -22.58 -8.43 3.98
CA GLY A 177 -23.41 -7.28 4.34
C GLY A 177 -24.15 -7.48 5.66
N GLY A 178 -24.49 -6.38 6.33
CA GLY A 178 -25.17 -6.38 7.64
C GLY A 178 -24.23 -6.48 8.85
N GLN A 179 -22.92 -6.63 8.63
CA GLN A 179 -21.92 -6.60 9.71
C GLN A 179 -21.82 -5.20 10.34
N PRO A 180 -21.42 -5.07 11.62
CA PRO A 180 -21.28 -3.78 12.29
C PRO A 180 -20.21 -2.92 11.61
N GLY A 181 -20.66 -1.86 10.91
CA GLY A 181 -19.77 -1.01 10.10
C GLY A 181 -18.56 -0.47 10.85
N TRP A 182 -18.71 -0.16 12.14
CA TRP A 182 -17.58 0.30 12.96
C TRP A 182 -16.42 -0.69 13.04
N LEU A 183 -16.73 -1.99 13.06
CA LEU A 183 -15.72 -3.04 13.13
C LEU A 183 -15.16 -3.36 11.74
N VAL A 184 -16.00 -3.28 10.70
CA VAL A 184 -15.57 -3.39 9.29
C VAL A 184 -14.49 -2.36 8.99
N GLU A 185 -14.78 -1.08 9.21
CA GLU A 185 -13.84 0.04 8.99
C GLU A 185 -12.66 -0.01 9.96
N GLY A 186 -12.91 -0.41 11.22
CA GLY A 186 -11.87 -0.51 12.23
C GLY A 186 -10.82 -1.56 11.93
N ILE A 187 -11.22 -2.72 11.39
CA ILE A 187 -10.30 -3.77 10.94
C ILE A 187 -9.49 -3.28 9.73
N ALA A 188 -10.13 -2.59 8.78
CA ALA A 188 -9.44 -2.04 7.61
C ALA A 188 -8.36 -1.01 8.02
N ASP A 189 -8.67 -0.10 8.96
CA ASP A 189 -7.67 0.84 9.49
C ASP A 189 -6.62 0.19 10.41
N TYR A 190 -6.95 -0.90 11.09
CA TYR A 190 -5.96 -1.71 11.81
C TYR A 190 -4.94 -2.31 10.82
N VAL A 191 -5.40 -2.81 9.67
CA VAL A 191 -4.54 -3.35 8.61
C VAL A 191 -3.72 -2.25 7.97
N ARG A 192 -4.30 -1.07 7.70
CA ARG A 192 -3.55 0.13 7.30
C ARG A 192 -2.44 0.47 8.29
N TRP A 193 -2.74 0.47 9.60
CA TRP A 193 -1.70 0.72 10.61
C TRP A 193 -0.61 -0.36 10.62
N LYS A 194 -0.94 -1.63 10.38
CA LYS A 194 0.03 -2.72 10.48
C LYS A 194 0.90 -2.89 9.23
N TYR A 195 0.31 -2.70 8.04
CA TYR A 195 0.94 -3.01 6.75
C TYR A 195 1.10 -1.81 5.82
N GLY A 196 0.36 -0.71 6.05
CA GLY A 196 0.41 0.47 5.20
C GLY A 196 1.74 1.22 5.33
N GLN A 197 2.23 1.77 4.21
CA GLN A 197 3.54 2.42 4.14
C GLN A 197 3.48 3.94 4.39
N ASP A 198 2.29 4.50 4.63
CA ASP A 198 2.02 5.94 4.85
C ASP A 198 2.74 6.58 6.04
N LYS A 199 3.31 5.76 6.93
CA LYS A 199 3.90 6.23 8.19
C LYS A 199 5.08 7.18 7.99
N VAL A 200 5.78 7.08 6.84
CA VAL A 200 7.04 7.80 6.61
C VAL A 200 6.86 9.09 5.78
N GLY A 201 5.64 9.41 5.30
CA GLY A 201 5.42 10.61 4.48
C GLY A 201 4.05 11.28 4.58
N GLY A 202 2.98 10.54 4.93
CA GLY A 202 1.60 11.04 4.87
C GLY A 202 1.03 11.59 6.19
N GLY A 203 1.78 11.52 7.29
CA GLY A 203 1.32 12.00 8.61
C GLY A 203 0.15 11.23 9.22
N TRP A 204 -0.32 10.16 8.58
CA TRP A 204 -1.37 9.31 9.12
C TRP A 204 -0.84 8.48 10.30
N GLN A 205 -1.58 8.51 11.41
CA GLN A 205 -1.23 7.78 12.63
C GLN A 205 -2.48 7.33 13.37
N LEU A 206 -2.37 6.43 14.34
CA LEU A 206 -3.48 6.17 15.25
C LEU A 206 -3.62 7.36 16.23
N PRO A 207 -4.83 7.90 16.46
CA PRO A 207 -5.04 9.06 17.33
C PRO A 207 -4.66 8.71 18.75
N ASP A 208 -4.23 9.66 19.57
CA ASP A 208 -4.06 9.40 20.99
C ASP A 208 -5.38 9.06 21.68
N PHE A 209 -5.26 8.28 22.76
CA PHE A 209 -6.41 7.91 23.56
C PHE A 209 -7.00 9.17 24.18
N ASN A 210 -8.31 9.34 24.00
CA ASN A 210 -9.09 10.32 24.74
C ASN A 210 -10.31 9.62 25.37
N ARG A 211 -10.90 10.22 26.40
CA ARG A 211 -12.00 9.56 27.16
C ARG A 211 -13.33 9.62 26.44
N GLU A 212 -13.45 10.51 25.46
CA GLU A 212 -14.63 10.76 24.66
C GLU A 212 -14.77 9.72 23.52
N GLN A 213 -13.66 9.09 23.15
CA GLN A 213 -13.57 8.02 22.16
C GLN A 213 -14.29 6.78 22.65
N ARG A 214 -14.96 6.11 21.70
CA ARG A 214 -15.60 4.81 21.88
C ARG A 214 -14.98 3.83 20.92
N TYR A 215 -14.87 2.56 21.33
CA TYR A 215 -14.37 1.49 20.47
C TYR A 215 -15.22 1.31 19.19
N THR A 216 -16.43 1.86 19.14
CA THR A 216 -17.34 1.89 17.99
C THR A 216 -17.25 3.17 17.15
N ASN A 217 -16.28 4.05 17.35
CA ASN A 217 -16.09 5.25 16.52
C ASN A 217 -15.53 4.97 15.12
N SER A 218 -15.40 3.70 14.74
CA SER A 218 -14.88 3.25 13.46
C SER A 218 -13.41 3.65 13.23
N TYR A 219 -12.88 3.31 12.06
CA TYR A 219 -11.61 3.82 11.53
C TYR A 219 -10.47 3.77 12.57
N ARG A 220 -9.65 4.83 12.63
CA ARG A 220 -8.45 4.95 13.44
C ARG A 220 -8.68 4.72 14.94
N VAL A 221 -9.85 5.10 15.48
CA VAL A 221 -10.15 4.93 16.91
C VAL A 221 -10.37 3.45 17.21
N THR A 222 -11.24 2.80 16.44
CA THR A 222 -11.44 1.35 16.55
C THR A 222 -10.15 0.59 16.27
N ALA A 223 -9.37 1.00 15.25
CA ALA A 223 -8.08 0.40 14.94
C ALA A 223 -7.11 0.47 16.12
N ARG A 224 -7.01 1.61 16.83
CA ARG A 224 -6.18 1.73 18.04
C ARG A 224 -6.64 0.79 19.15
N PHE A 225 -7.93 0.65 19.32
CA PHE A 225 -8.50 -0.32 20.26
C PHE A 225 -8.15 -1.77 19.87
N LEU A 226 -8.26 -2.14 18.59
CA LEU A 226 -7.87 -3.46 18.08
C LEU A 226 -6.37 -3.74 18.27
N VAL A 227 -5.51 -2.72 18.07
CA VAL A 227 -4.07 -2.83 18.36
C VAL A 227 -3.83 -3.11 19.85
N TRP A 228 -4.55 -2.42 20.74
CA TRP A 228 -4.46 -2.68 22.18
C TRP A 228 -4.92 -4.09 22.53
N LEU A 229 -6.05 -4.55 21.99
CA LEU A 229 -6.57 -5.90 22.21
C LEU A 229 -5.57 -6.96 21.75
N GLU A 230 -5.00 -6.82 20.56
CA GLU A 230 -4.01 -7.76 20.05
C GLU A 230 -2.76 -7.84 20.93
N ARG A 231 -2.29 -6.69 21.41
CA ARG A 231 -1.05 -6.59 22.22
C ARG A 231 -1.23 -7.02 23.67
N LYS A 232 -2.42 -6.83 24.25
CA LYS A 232 -2.64 -6.97 25.71
C LYS A 232 -3.61 -8.08 26.09
N VAL A 233 -4.51 -8.48 25.19
CA VAL A 233 -5.56 -9.45 25.50
C VAL A 233 -5.30 -10.77 24.78
N GLN A 234 -5.24 -10.76 23.44
CA GLN A 234 -5.05 -11.97 22.65
C GLN A 234 -4.46 -11.67 21.27
N SER A 235 -3.31 -12.28 20.96
CA SER A 235 -2.49 -11.98 19.77
C SER A 235 -3.15 -12.25 18.42
N ASN A 236 -4.21 -13.07 18.37
CA ASN A 236 -4.96 -13.37 17.15
C ASN A 236 -6.40 -12.85 17.20
N ILE A 237 -6.74 -11.94 18.13
CA ILE A 237 -8.11 -11.47 18.32
C ILE A 237 -8.69 -10.79 17.08
N VAL A 238 -7.89 -10.02 16.34
CA VAL A 238 -8.35 -9.34 15.12
C VAL A 238 -8.69 -10.37 14.03
N ASN A 239 -7.89 -11.44 13.90
CA ASN A 239 -8.19 -12.55 12.99
C ASN A 239 -9.52 -13.23 13.36
N ARG A 240 -9.79 -13.44 14.65
CA ARG A 240 -11.02 -14.08 15.13
C ARG A 240 -12.25 -13.20 14.88
N LEU A 241 -12.14 -11.90 15.12
CA LEU A 241 -13.21 -10.94 14.87
C LEU A 241 -13.55 -10.89 13.37
N ASP A 242 -12.53 -10.74 12.53
CA ASP A 242 -12.67 -10.72 11.08
C ASP A 242 -13.29 -12.02 10.52
N GLN A 243 -12.84 -13.18 11.02
CA GLN A 243 -13.44 -14.47 10.68
C GLN A 243 -14.90 -14.57 11.13
N GLY A 244 -15.22 -14.13 12.35
CA GLY A 244 -16.59 -14.13 12.87
C GLY A 244 -17.52 -13.24 12.06
N LEU A 245 -17.03 -12.09 11.57
CA LEU A 245 -17.78 -11.23 10.66
C LEU A 245 -18.03 -11.85 9.29
N ARG A 246 -17.09 -12.65 8.77
CA ARG A 246 -17.26 -13.38 7.50
C ARG A 246 -18.26 -14.53 7.55
N GLN A 247 -18.42 -15.15 8.72
CA GLN A 247 -19.18 -16.39 8.88
C GLN A 247 -20.61 -16.17 9.41
N ASN A 248 -20.95 -14.94 9.77
CA ASN A 248 -22.28 -14.51 10.19
C ASN A 248 -23.04 -13.86 9.03
#